data_AF-A0A536YLH6-F1
#
_entry.id   AF-A0A536YLH6-F1
#
_cell.length_a   1.000
_cell.length_b   1.000
_cell.length_c   1.000
_cell.angle_alpha   90.00
_cell.angle_beta   90.00
_cell.angle_gamma   90.00
#
_symmetry.space_group_name_H-M   'P 1'
#
loop_
_entity.id
_entity.type
_entity.pdbx_description
1 polymer ?
#
loop_
_entity_poly.entity_id
_entity_poly.type
_entity_poly.pdbx_seq_one_letter_code
_entity_poly.pdbx_strand_id
1 'polypeptide(L)'
;LATFTQLGHRAIGLEGAAPFVAMARAATGCEVWQQDFLKLDLPDSYFDGIFANAALFHVPTQELPRVLRELRTALKPEGVLFSSNPRGTDEEGWSGGRFGVYYRLETWRRYVTAAGFAELAHYYRPAGLPCAQQPWLATVWRRISDARDANNAS
;
A
#
# COMPACT_ATOMS: atom_id res chain seq x y z
N LEU A 1 -9.69 9.09 -1.35
CA LEU A 1 -11.12 8.73 -1.29
C LEU A 1 -11.93 9.51 -2.31
N ALA A 2 -12.09 10.83 -2.16
CA ALA A 2 -12.89 11.67 -3.07
C ALA A 2 -12.60 11.42 -4.56
N THR A 3 -11.33 11.43 -4.98
CA THR A 3 -10.93 11.18 -6.38
C THR A 3 -11.39 9.80 -6.88
N PHE A 4 -11.24 8.74 -6.09
CA PHE A 4 -11.68 7.40 -6.50
C PHE A 4 -13.21 7.33 -6.62
N THR A 5 -13.93 7.95 -5.69
CA THR A 5 -15.40 8.04 -5.75
C THR A 5 -15.88 8.82 -6.96
N GLN A 6 -15.22 9.95 -7.29
CA GLN A 6 -15.51 10.75 -8.50
C GLN A 6 -15.27 9.97 -9.79
N LEU A 7 -14.28 9.07 -9.79
CA LEU A 7 -14.01 8.15 -10.90
C LEU A 7 -14.97 6.94 -10.94
N GLY A 8 -15.95 6.88 -10.05
CA GLY A 8 -16.98 5.83 -10.02
C GLY A 8 -16.61 4.57 -9.23
N HIS A 9 -15.50 4.58 -8.48
CA HIS A 9 -15.11 3.45 -7.63
C HIS A 9 -15.79 3.50 -6.27
N ARG A 10 -16.05 2.32 -5.68
CA ARG A 10 -16.47 2.20 -4.28
C ARG A 10 -15.23 2.18 -3.38
N ALA A 11 -14.85 3.36 -2.87
CA ALA A 11 -13.66 3.51 -2.05
C ALA A 11 -13.95 3.38 -0.54
N ILE A 12 -13.08 2.65 0.17
CA ILE A 12 -13.03 2.58 1.63
C ILE A 12 -11.68 3.13 2.08
N GLY A 13 -11.68 4.00 3.09
CA GLY A 13 -10.46 4.54 3.69
C GLY A 13 -9.95 3.69 4.85
N LEU A 14 -8.66 3.81 5.14
CA LEU A 14 -8.03 3.26 6.33
C LEU A 14 -7.10 4.32 6.92
N GLU A 15 -7.28 4.63 8.20
CA GLU A 15 -6.50 5.66 8.90
C GLU A 15 -6.43 5.33 10.39
N GLY A 16 -5.28 5.51 11.03
CA GLY A 16 -5.10 5.19 12.45
C GLY A 16 -5.59 6.31 13.39
N ALA A 17 -5.48 7.56 12.95
CA ALA A 17 -5.82 8.73 13.75
C ALA A 17 -7.32 9.04 13.69
N ALA A 18 -8.02 8.90 14.82
CA ALA A 18 -9.45 9.20 14.94
C ALA A 18 -9.85 10.59 14.38
N PRO A 19 -9.09 11.69 14.61
CA PRO A 19 -9.44 12.98 14.01
C PRO A 19 -9.45 12.96 12.48
N PHE A 20 -8.49 12.28 11.86
CA PHE A 20 -8.39 12.18 10.40
C PHE A 20 -9.45 11.25 9.81
N VAL A 21 -9.84 10.18 10.52
CA VAL A 21 -11.01 9.36 10.16
C VAL A 21 -12.28 10.22 10.11
N ALA A 22 -12.53 11.02 11.15
CA ALA A 22 -13.70 11.89 11.21
C ALA A 22 -13.68 12.93 10.07
N MET A 23 -12.54 13.58 9.84
CA MET A 23 -12.37 14.54 8.74
C MET A 23 -12.62 13.90 7.36
N ALA A 24 -12.06 12.73 7.11
CA ALA A 24 -12.22 12.03 5.83
C ALA A 24 -13.68 11.62 5.57
N ARG A 25 -14.36 11.07 6.59
CA ARG A 25 -15.79 10.73 6.50
C ARG A 25 -16.64 11.97 6.21
N ALA A 26 -16.41 13.07 6.92
CA ALA A 26 -17.14 14.31 6.72
C ALA A 26 -16.90 14.91 5.33
N ALA A 27 -15.67 14.83 4.82
CA ALA A 27 -15.31 15.41 3.53
C ALA A 27 -15.79 14.59 2.32
N THR A 28 -15.89 13.26 2.44
CA THR A 28 -16.16 12.40 1.27
C THR A 28 -17.40 11.54 1.37
N GLY A 29 -18.01 11.43 2.57
CA GLY A 29 -19.12 10.51 2.83
C GLY A 29 -18.74 9.03 2.70
N CYS A 30 -17.46 8.71 2.51
CA CYS A 30 -17.01 7.33 2.36
C CYS A 30 -16.88 6.65 3.71
N GLU A 31 -17.00 5.33 3.71
CA GLU A 31 -16.56 4.53 4.83
C GLU A 31 -15.05 4.69 5.02
N VAL A 32 -14.63 4.83 6.28
CA VAL A 32 -13.21 4.93 6.67
C VAL A 32 -13.02 4.09 7.91
N TRP A 33 -12.21 3.03 7.84
CA TRP A 33 -11.87 2.19 8.97
C TRP A 33 -10.79 2.87 9.82
N GLN A 34 -11.02 2.94 11.13
CA GLN A 34 -10.00 3.37 12.06
C GLN A 34 -9.13 2.17 12.44
N GLN A 35 -8.01 1.98 11.75
CA GLN A 35 -7.11 0.85 11.97
C GLN A 35 -5.65 1.29 11.85
N ASP A 36 -4.77 0.52 12.48
CA ASP A 36 -3.32 0.69 12.44
C ASP A 36 -2.70 -0.48 11.65
N PHE A 37 -1.62 -0.24 10.91
CA PHE A 37 -0.91 -1.31 10.17
C PHE A 37 -0.41 -2.45 11.09
N LEU A 38 -0.16 -2.17 12.36
CA LEU A 38 0.23 -3.17 13.36
C LEU A 38 -0.93 -4.03 13.86
N LYS A 39 -2.17 -3.66 13.52
CA LYS A 39 -3.38 -4.37 13.90
C LYS A 39 -4.45 -4.20 12.82
N LEU A 40 -4.12 -4.65 11.60
CA LEU A 40 -5.07 -4.71 10.51
C LEU A 40 -6.12 -5.78 10.76
N ASP A 41 -7.36 -5.46 10.43
CA ASP A 41 -8.50 -6.36 10.42
C ASP A 41 -9.22 -6.15 9.09
N LEU A 42 -8.66 -6.74 8.04
CA LEU A 42 -9.13 -6.59 6.66
C LEU A 42 -9.86 -7.86 6.22
N PRO A 43 -11.00 -7.75 5.53
CA PRO A 43 -11.71 -8.91 4.99
C PRO A 43 -10.92 -9.55 3.85
N ASP A 44 -10.95 -10.88 3.80
CA ASP A 44 -10.33 -11.66 2.73
C ASP A 44 -10.98 -11.39 1.37
N SER A 45 -10.15 -11.24 0.32
CA SER A 45 -10.54 -11.14 -1.08
C SER A 45 -11.67 -10.13 -1.35
N TYR A 46 -11.58 -8.95 -0.73
CA TYR A 46 -12.62 -7.94 -0.77
C TYR A 46 -12.35 -6.84 -1.80
N PHE A 47 -11.08 -6.50 -2.04
CA PHE A 47 -10.69 -5.35 -2.85
C PHE A 47 -10.15 -5.75 -4.22
N ASP A 48 -10.60 -5.06 -5.27
CA ASP A 48 -9.99 -5.18 -6.61
C ASP A 48 -8.63 -4.45 -6.69
N GLY A 49 -8.43 -3.44 -5.83
CA GLY A 49 -7.17 -2.75 -5.71
C GLY A 49 -6.97 -2.05 -4.38
N ILE A 50 -5.71 -1.93 -3.97
CA ILE A 50 -5.26 -1.20 -2.78
C ILE A 50 -4.34 -0.07 -3.23
N PHE A 51 -4.61 1.14 -2.75
CA PHE A 51 -3.80 2.33 -3.05
C PHE A 51 -3.11 2.83 -1.78
N ALA A 52 -1.81 2.57 -1.67
CA ALA A 52 -0.99 2.94 -0.51
C ALA A 52 0.05 4.00 -0.88
N ASN A 53 -0.37 5.27 -0.94
CA ASN A 53 0.50 6.39 -1.29
C ASN A 53 1.02 7.10 -0.04
N ALA A 54 2.35 7.12 0.12
CA ALA A 54 3.06 7.67 1.27
C ALA A 54 2.60 7.08 2.62
N ALA A 55 2.42 5.76 2.66
CA ALA A 55 1.87 5.05 3.82
C ALA A 55 2.79 3.95 4.34
N LEU A 56 3.22 3.01 3.48
CA LEU A 56 3.90 1.79 3.93
C LEU A 56 5.33 2.02 4.45
N PHE A 57 5.95 3.14 4.11
CA PHE A 57 7.26 3.53 4.66
C PHE A 57 7.21 3.86 6.16
N HIS A 58 6.02 3.94 6.77
CA HIS A 58 5.88 4.07 8.22
C HIS A 58 5.79 2.72 8.95
N VAL A 59 5.74 1.61 8.23
CA VAL A 59 5.69 0.27 8.83
C VAL A 59 7.11 -0.17 9.20
N PRO A 60 7.39 -0.55 10.46
CA PRO A 60 8.69 -1.07 10.86
C PRO A 60 9.10 -2.27 10.02
N THR A 61 10.40 -2.40 9.74
CA THR A 61 10.93 -3.44 8.83
C THR A 61 10.51 -4.85 9.26
N GLN A 62 10.47 -5.11 10.57
CA GLN A 62 10.08 -6.41 11.13
C GLN A 62 8.60 -6.75 10.89
N GLU A 63 7.73 -5.75 10.74
CA GLU A 63 6.29 -5.91 10.57
C GLU A 63 5.86 -5.90 9.10
N LEU A 64 6.67 -5.31 8.22
CA LEU A 64 6.36 -5.16 6.81
C LEU A 64 5.98 -6.48 6.11
N PRO A 65 6.68 -7.62 6.32
CA PRO A 65 6.28 -8.89 5.73
C PRO A 65 4.88 -9.37 6.15
N ARG A 66 4.44 -9.08 7.38
CA ARG A 66 3.09 -9.41 7.86
C ARG A 66 2.07 -8.51 7.18
N VAL A 67 2.29 -7.19 7.23
CA VAL A 67 1.40 -6.20 6.63
C VAL A 67 1.19 -6.46 5.14
N LEU A 68 2.27 -6.71 4.37
CA LEU A 68 2.15 -7.01 2.95
C LEU A 68 1.33 -8.27 2.67
N ARG A 69 1.44 -9.30 3.52
CA ARG A 69 0.61 -10.51 3.40
C ARG A 69 -0.86 -10.24 3.72
N GLU A 70 -1.16 -9.43 4.73
CA GLU A 70 -2.54 -9.02 5.05
C GLU A 70 -3.16 -8.21 3.89
N LEU A 71 -2.40 -7.27 3.31
CA LEU A 71 -2.83 -6.54 2.11
C LEU A 71 -3.04 -7.48 0.90
N ARG A 72 -2.18 -8.49 0.74
CA ARG A 72 -2.37 -9.52 -0.30
C ARG A 72 -3.67 -10.30 -0.08
N THR A 73 -3.91 -10.78 1.14
CA THR A 73 -5.11 -11.54 1.47
C THR A 73 -6.38 -10.73 1.24
N ALA A 74 -6.35 -9.43 1.53
CA ALA A 74 -7.47 -8.53 1.33
C ALA A 74 -7.80 -8.23 -0.15
N LEU A 75 -6.83 -8.39 -1.06
CA LEU A 75 -7.05 -8.26 -2.49
C LEU A 75 -7.76 -9.49 -3.05
N LYS A 76 -8.69 -9.35 -3.98
CA LYS A 76 -9.22 -10.45 -4.80
C LYS A 76 -8.11 -11.10 -5.65
N PRO A 77 -8.31 -12.32 -6.18
CA PRO A 77 -7.44 -12.86 -7.22
C PRO A 77 -7.20 -11.84 -8.35
N GLU A 78 -5.96 -11.74 -8.81
CA GLU A 78 -5.48 -10.75 -9.79
C GLU A 78 -5.61 -9.26 -9.36
N GLY A 79 -6.02 -8.99 -8.11
CA GLY A 79 -6.11 -7.64 -7.55
C GLY A 79 -4.76 -6.92 -7.51
N VAL A 80 -4.81 -5.59 -7.50
CA VAL A 80 -3.60 -4.74 -7.68
C VAL A 80 -3.26 -3.96 -6.42
N LEU A 81 -2.00 -4.01 -6.00
CA LEU A 81 -1.42 -3.11 -5.01
C LEU A 81 -0.63 -2.01 -5.73
N PHE A 82 -1.06 -0.76 -5.57
CA PHE A 82 -0.23 0.40 -5.82
C PHE A 82 0.43 0.85 -4.51
N SER A 83 1.74 1.07 -4.54
CA SER A 83 2.44 1.72 -3.44
C SER A 83 3.39 2.80 -3.93
N SER A 84 3.40 3.95 -3.27
CA SER A 84 4.47 4.93 -3.46
C SER A 84 5.06 5.39 -2.15
N ASN A 85 6.38 5.27 -2.04
CA ASN A 85 7.15 5.56 -0.82
C ASN A 85 8.31 6.49 -1.18
N PRO A 86 8.82 7.28 -0.22
CA PRO A 86 10.12 7.92 -0.38
C PRO A 86 11.19 6.82 -0.50
N ARG A 87 12.14 6.99 -1.41
CA ARG A 87 13.26 6.05 -1.61
C ARG A 87 14.44 6.41 -0.72
N GLY A 88 15.22 5.41 -0.33
CA GLY A 88 16.44 5.60 0.45
C GLY A 88 17.50 4.55 0.13
N THR A 89 18.40 4.32 1.08
CA THR A 89 19.45 3.30 1.01
C THR A 89 19.27 2.17 2.02
N ASP A 90 18.01 1.89 2.39
CA ASP A 90 17.58 0.92 3.40
C ASP A 90 17.78 1.42 4.84
N GLU A 91 17.52 2.71 5.08
CA GLU A 91 17.57 3.29 6.42
C GLU A 91 16.22 3.14 7.16
N GLU A 92 16.28 2.82 8.45
CA GLU A 92 15.14 2.76 9.36
C GLU A 92 15.42 3.62 10.59
N GLY A 93 14.48 4.48 10.97
CA GLY A 93 14.64 5.27 12.19
C GLY A 93 13.70 6.46 12.30
N TRP A 94 13.98 7.28 13.33
CA TRP A 94 13.26 8.52 13.59
C TRP A 94 13.94 9.70 12.92
N SER A 95 13.19 10.46 12.13
CA SER A 95 13.66 11.68 11.46
C SER A 95 12.55 12.73 11.43
N GLY A 96 12.87 13.97 11.79
CA GLY A 96 11.91 15.08 11.76
C GLY A 96 10.62 14.81 12.56
N GLY A 97 10.75 14.13 13.71
CA GLY A 97 9.62 13.79 14.59
C GLY A 97 8.75 12.64 14.10
N ARG A 98 9.14 11.92 13.04
CA ARG A 98 8.39 10.80 12.49
C ARG A 98 9.29 9.59 12.28
N PHE A 99 8.75 8.42 12.56
CA PHE A 99 9.39 7.15 12.18
C PHE A 99 9.24 6.92 10.67
N GLY A 100 10.27 6.36 10.03
CA GLY A 100 10.19 5.95 8.64
C GLY A 100 11.26 4.93 8.26
N VAL A 101 10.96 4.16 7.22
CA VAL A 101 11.85 3.19 6.58
C VAL A 101 11.98 3.49 5.09
N TYR A 102 13.20 3.73 4.63
CA TYR A 102 13.48 4.28 3.32
C TYR A 102 14.24 3.25 2.46
N TYR A 103 13.47 2.40 1.78
CA TYR A 103 14.05 1.29 1.03
C TYR A 103 14.68 1.73 -0.30
N ARG A 104 15.72 0.99 -0.70
CA ARG A 104 16.14 0.88 -2.09
C ARG A 104 15.09 0.10 -2.87
N LEU A 105 15.04 0.29 -4.19
CA LEU A 105 14.10 -0.42 -5.06
C LEU A 105 14.30 -1.94 -4.94
N GLU A 106 15.54 -2.42 -4.92
CA GLU A 106 15.85 -3.85 -4.83
C GLU A 106 15.34 -4.47 -3.54
N THR A 107 15.50 -3.77 -2.41
CA THR A 107 15.02 -4.23 -1.10
C THR A 107 13.49 -4.23 -1.03
N TRP A 108 12.86 -3.16 -1.51
CA TRP A 108 11.40 -3.09 -1.62
C TRP A 108 10.83 -4.24 -2.46
N ARG A 109 11.44 -4.52 -3.63
CA ARG A 109 11.07 -5.63 -4.51
C ARG A 109 11.13 -6.97 -3.80
N ARG A 110 12.18 -7.23 -3.01
CA ARG A 110 12.32 -8.49 -2.26
C ARG A 110 11.16 -8.68 -1.30
N TYR A 111 10.78 -7.65 -0.53
CA TYR A 111 9.67 -7.74 0.40
C TYR A 111 8.33 -7.99 -0.30
N VAL A 112 8.02 -7.21 -1.34
CA VAL A 112 6.72 -7.32 -2.01
C VAL A 112 6.60 -8.63 -2.80
N THR A 113 7.69 -9.08 -3.44
CA THR A 113 7.73 -10.39 -4.11
C THR A 113 7.58 -11.54 -3.12
N ALA A 114 8.30 -11.51 -1.99
CA ALA A 114 8.19 -12.52 -0.94
C ALA A 114 6.80 -12.59 -0.31
N ALA A 115 6.04 -11.48 -0.35
CA ALA A 115 4.66 -11.45 0.10
C ALA A 115 3.67 -12.05 -0.91
N GLY A 116 4.10 -12.51 -2.09
CA GLY A 116 3.25 -13.18 -3.07
C GLY A 116 2.68 -12.26 -4.15
N PHE A 117 3.43 -11.23 -4.53
CA PHE A 117 3.08 -10.31 -5.60
C PHE A 117 4.06 -10.40 -6.79
N ALA A 118 3.56 -10.11 -7.99
CA ALA A 118 4.36 -9.92 -9.20
C ALA A 118 4.40 -8.44 -9.57
N GLU A 119 5.57 -7.91 -9.92
CA GLU A 119 5.70 -6.50 -10.34
C GLU A 119 5.06 -6.28 -11.71
N LEU A 120 4.22 -5.26 -11.83
CA LEU A 120 3.64 -4.80 -13.09
C LEU A 120 4.39 -3.58 -13.64
N ALA A 121 4.75 -2.64 -12.77
CA ALA A 121 5.45 -1.43 -13.15
C ALA A 121 6.14 -0.77 -11.95
N HIS A 122 7.16 0.05 -12.22
CA HIS A 122 7.71 1.02 -11.28
C HIS A 122 8.11 2.29 -12.02
N TYR A 123 8.07 3.42 -11.32
CA TYR A 123 8.53 4.71 -11.84
C TYR A 123 8.85 5.66 -10.69
N TYR A 124 9.71 6.64 -10.96
CA TYR A 124 10.09 7.65 -9.99
C TYR A 124 9.31 8.95 -10.21
N ARG A 125 9.04 9.70 -9.13
CA ARG A 125 8.29 10.97 -9.18
C ARG A 125 9.09 12.13 -8.58
N PRO A 126 8.96 13.35 -9.13
CA PRO A 126 8.12 13.70 -10.29
C PRO A 126 8.76 13.28 -11.62
N ALA A 127 7.93 13.00 -12.63
CA ALA A 127 8.42 12.62 -13.96
C ALA A 127 9.17 13.78 -14.64
N GLY A 128 10.08 13.47 -15.57
CA GLY A 128 10.80 14.46 -16.38
C GLY A 128 11.99 15.15 -15.71
N LEU A 129 12.34 14.78 -14.48
CA LEU A 129 13.55 15.26 -13.79
C LEU A 129 14.66 14.20 -13.78
N PRO A 130 15.93 14.59 -13.56
CA PRO A 130 16.98 13.62 -13.26
C PRO A 130 16.63 12.76 -12.04
N CYS A 131 16.97 11.47 -12.05
CA CYS A 131 16.64 10.51 -10.99
C CYS A 131 17.05 10.99 -9.57
N ALA A 132 18.16 11.71 -9.46
CA ALA A 132 18.61 12.32 -8.20
C ALA A 132 17.59 13.29 -7.57
N GLN A 133 16.72 13.90 -8.39
CA GLN A 133 15.67 14.83 -7.99
C GLN A 133 14.28 14.17 -7.91
N GLN A 134 14.21 12.84 -8.03
CA GLN A 134 12.98 12.07 -7.95
C GLN A 134 12.96 11.23 -6.66
N PRO A 135 12.55 11.82 -5.51
CA PRO A 135 12.67 11.18 -4.21
C PRO A 135 11.59 10.12 -3.96
N TRP A 136 10.56 10.05 -4.79
CA TRP A 136 9.46 9.10 -4.63
C TRP A 136 9.60 7.94 -5.59
N LEU A 137 9.55 6.73 -5.06
CA LEU A 137 9.39 5.50 -5.83
C LEU A 137 7.90 5.13 -5.84
N ALA A 138 7.32 4.92 -7.01
CA ALA A 138 5.98 4.35 -7.19
C ALA A 138 6.10 2.97 -7.83
N THR A 139 5.33 2.00 -7.33
CA THR A 139 5.34 0.61 -7.80
C THR A 139 3.91 0.07 -7.88
N VAL A 140 3.67 -0.78 -8.86
CA VAL A 140 2.39 -1.44 -9.12
C VAL A 140 2.62 -2.94 -9.14
N TRP A 141 1.79 -3.66 -8.40
CA TRP A 141 1.97 -5.09 -8.13
C TRP A 141 0.67 -5.83 -8.31
N ARG A 142 0.73 -7.02 -8.90
CA ARG A 142 -0.40 -7.95 -9.01
C ARG A 142 -0.30 -9.02 -7.94
N ARG A 143 -1.40 -9.32 -7.23
CA ARG A 143 -1.49 -10.52 -6.39
C ARG A 143 -1.29 -11.75 -7.29
N ILE A 144 -0.34 -12.60 -6.95
CA ILE A 144 -0.18 -13.90 -7.63
C ILE A 144 -1.27 -14.83 -7.12
N SER A 145 -2.04 -15.43 -8.02
CA SER A 145 -3.06 -16.42 -7.69
C SER A 145 -2.43 -17.69 -7.11
N ASP A 146 -2.99 -18.20 -6.01
CA ASP A 146 -2.60 -19.50 -5.46
C ASP A 146 -3.40 -20.64 -6.13
N ALA A 147 -2.86 -21.85 -6.14
CA ALA A 147 -3.60 -23.05 -6.61
C ALA A 147 -4.95 -23.26 -5.87
N ARG A 148 -5.10 -22.68 -4.66
CA ARG A 148 -6.34 -22.67 -3.89
C ARG A 148 -7.39 -21.69 -4.42
N ASP A 149 -6.97 -20.61 -5.07
CA ASP A 149 -7.88 -19.61 -5.65
C ASP A 149 -8.58 -20.17 -6.90
N ALA A 150 -7.91 -21.06 -7.65
CA ALA A 150 -8.46 -21.73 -8.83
C ALA A 150 -9.65 -22.67 -8.50
N ASN A 151 -9.69 -23.24 -7.29
CA ASN A 151 -10.76 -24.15 -6.87
C ASN A 151 -12.01 -23.45 -6.33
N ASN A 152 -11.96 -22.14 -6.06
CA ASN A 152 -13.09 -21.35 -5.57
C ASN A 152 -13.79 -20.53 -6.69
N ALA A 153 -13.28 -20.61 -7.92
CA ALA A 153 -13.78 -19.90 -9.09
C ALA A 153 -14.64 -20.77 -10.02
N SER A 154 -14.96 -22.01 -9.61
CA SER A 154 -15.73 -23.00 -10.36
C SER A 154 -17.07 -23.31 -9.71
#